data_AF-A0A376F8P4-F1
#
_entry.id   AF-A0A376F8P4-F1
#
_cell.length_a   1.000
_cell.length_b   1.000
_cell.length_c   1.000
_cell.angle_alpha   90.00
_cell.angle_beta   90.00
_cell.angle_gamma   90.00
#
_symmetry.space_group_name_H-M   'P 1'
#
loop_
_entity.id
_entity.type
_entity.pdbx_description
1 polymer ?
#
loop_
_entity_poly.entity_id
_entity_poly.type
_entity_poly.pdbx_seq_one_letter_code
_entity_poly.pdbx_strand_id
1 'polypeptide(L)'
;MVPVSTFATLSWHVAPQQLTRYQGYSAIRITGSAAPGASSGTAMKVMESLSRDLPLGMAGEWAGSSLQERKSESQLPGLIVLSILVVFMVLAALYESWSIPFAVMLVVPLGLIGAVIAVSVAGMTNDVFFKVGLITLIGLSAKNAILIVEFARQLHRQGSPCWRQPFMPPASACALF
;
A
#
# COMPACT_ATOMS: atom_id res chain seq x y z
N MET A 1 -70.77 12.64 27.73
CA MET A 1 -69.35 12.51 27.34
C MET A 1 -69.01 11.02 27.39
N VAL A 2 -68.54 10.43 26.29
CA VAL A 2 -68.22 8.99 26.21
C VAL A 2 -66.73 8.80 26.55
N PRO A 3 -66.36 7.86 27.44
CA PRO A 3 -64.97 7.61 27.78
C PRO A 3 -64.20 7.01 26.60
N VAL A 4 -62.92 7.38 26.46
CA VAL A 4 -62.05 6.95 25.35
C VAL A 4 -61.83 5.43 25.31
N SER A 5 -62.00 4.75 26.45
CA SER A 5 -61.93 3.29 26.54
C SER A 5 -63.02 2.55 25.75
N THR A 6 -64.08 3.23 25.30
CA THR A 6 -65.15 2.60 24.52
C THR A 6 -64.75 2.35 23.05
N PHE A 7 -63.71 3.03 22.55
CA PHE A 7 -63.27 2.91 21.15
C PHE A 7 -61.75 2.83 20.96
N ALA A 8 -60.95 2.88 22.03
CA ALA A 8 -59.51 2.72 21.97
C ALA A 8 -59.03 1.57 22.87
N THR A 9 -58.19 0.69 22.31
CA THR A 9 -57.51 -0.39 23.01
C THR A 9 -56.02 -0.08 23.11
N LEU A 10 -55.46 -0.09 24.32
CA LEU A 10 -54.04 0.15 24.56
C LEU A 10 -53.27 -1.18 24.58
N SER A 11 -52.28 -1.33 23.71
CA SER A 11 -51.37 -2.48 23.69
C SER A 11 -49.92 -2.03 23.63
N TRP A 12 -49.06 -2.72 24.37
CA TRP A 12 -47.62 -2.50 24.31
C TRP A 12 -47.05 -3.29 23.13
N HIS A 13 -46.41 -2.58 22.19
CA HIS A 13 -45.72 -3.20 21.06
C HIS A 13 -44.27 -2.75 21.03
N VAL A 14 -43.37 -3.68 20.70
CA VAL A 14 -41.96 -3.37 20.49
C VAL A 14 -41.80 -2.84 19.08
N ALA A 15 -41.42 -1.56 18.97
CA ALA A 15 -41.08 -0.92 17.72
C ALA A 15 -39.60 -0.53 17.73
N PRO A 16 -38.92 -0.56 16.57
CA PRO A 16 -37.55 -0.07 16.48
C PRO A 16 -37.51 1.43 16.81
N GLN A 17 -36.69 1.81 17.80
CA GLN A 17 -36.51 3.21 18.18
C GLN A 17 -35.81 4.02 17.08
N GLN A 18 -35.01 3.35 16.24
CA GLN A 18 -34.32 3.96 15.13
C GLN A 18 -34.34 3.03 13.91
N LEU A 19 -34.83 3.55 12.79
CA LEU A 19 -34.77 2.89 11.51
C LEU A 19 -33.61 3.47 10.70
N THR A 20 -32.52 2.72 10.59
CA THR A 20 -31.38 3.13 9.77
C THR A 20 -31.59 2.69 8.33
N ARG A 21 -31.24 3.54 7.37
CA ARG A 21 -31.27 3.22 5.94
C ARG A 21 -29.93 3.45 5.31
N TYR A 22 -29.59 2.61 4.33
CA TYR A 22 -28.42 2.78 3.47
C TYR A 22 -28.89 2.65 2.02
N GLN A 23 -28.57 3.64 1.18
CA GLN A 23 -28.99 3.69 -0.24
C GLN A 23 -30.51 3.47 -0.46
N GLY A 24 -31.34 3.90 0.49
CA GLY A 24 -32.80 3.74 0.43
C GLY A 24 -33.35 2.42 0.98
N TYR A 25 -32.50 1.43 1.25
CA TYR A 25 -32.89 0.15 1.87
C TYR A 25 -32.79 0.21 3.39
N SER A 26 -33.66 -0.54 4.09
CA SER A 26 -33.55 -0.72 5.55
C SER A 26 -32.26 -1.48 5.87
N ALA A 27 -31.40 -0.89 6.68
CA ALA A 27 -30.06 -1.40 6.92
C ALA A 27 -29.71 -1.31 8.40
N ILE A 28 -28.87 -2.24 8.85
CA ILE A 28 -28.30 -2.21 10.20
C ILE A 28 -26.82 -1.84 10.05
N ARG A 29 -26.40 -0.79 10.75
CA ARG A 29 -24.99 -0.39 10.76
C ARG A 29 -24.23 -1.20 11.79
N ILE A 30 -23.22 -1.93 11.33
CA ILE A 30 -22.28 -2.66 12.17
C ILE A 30 -20.93 -1.95 12.12
N THR A 31 -20.34 -1.69 13.28
CA THR A 31 -19.02 -1.07 13.41
C THR A 31 -18.13 -1.98 14.24
N GLY A 32 -16.86 -2.08 13.87
CA GLY A 32 -15.86 -2.86 14.59
C GLY A 32 -14.45 -2.42 14.23
N SER A 33 -13.48 -2.86 15.03
CA SER A 33 -12.05 -2.65 14.78
C SER A 33 -11.35 -3.98 14.53
N ALA A 34 -10.20 -3.93 13.87
CA ALA A 34 -9.35 -5.10 13.70
C ALA A 34 -8.81 -5.58 15.06
N ALA A 35 -8.56 -6.89 15.17
CA ALA A 35 -7.89 -7.45 16.33
C ALA A 35 -6.46 -6.88 16.49
N PRO A 36 -5.90 -6.81 17.70
CA PRO A 36 -4.53 -6.35 17.91
C PRO A 36 -3.54 -7.13 17.04
N GLY A 37 -2.74 -6.42 16.23
CA GLY A 37 -1.78 -7.03 15.30
C GLY A 37 -2.34 -7.39 13.91
N ALA A 38 -3.65 -7.31 13.69
CA ALA A 38 -4.27 -7.49 12.37
C ALA A 38 -4.49 -6.15 11.66
N SER A 39 -4.39 -6.13 10.33
CA SER A 39 -4.70 -4.95 9.53
C SER A 39 -6.22 -4.76 9.35
N SER A 40 -6.63 -3.51 9.09
CA SER A 40 -7.98 -3.15 8.68
C SER A 40 -8.46 -3.97 7.48
N GLY A 41 -7.61 -4.11 6.46
CA GLY A 41 -7.90 -4.94 5.28
C GLY A 41 -8.15 -6.42 5.59
N THR A 42 -7.45 -7.00 6.58
CA THR A 42 -7.71 -8.37 7.03
C THR A 42 -9.08 -8.48 7.71
N ALA A 43 -9.42 -7.53 8.59
CA ALA A 43 -10.74 -7.50 9.23
C ALA A 43 -11.88 -7.32 8.20
N MET A 44 -11.66 -6.50 7.17
CA MET A 44 -12.60 -6.33 6.07
C MET A 44 -12.81 -7.63 5.28
N LYS A 45 -11.73 -8.36 4.96
CA LYS A 45 -11.83 -9.66 4.28
C LYS A 45 -12.61 -10.70 5.10
N VAL A 46 -12.42 -10.73 6.42
CA VAL A 46 -13.17 -11.64 7.30
C VAL A 46 -14.64 -11.26 7.33
N MET A 47 -14.97 -9.97 7.46
CA MET A 47 -16.36 -9.51 7.42
C MET A 47 -17.01 -9.81 6.06
N GLU A 48 -16.27 -9.71 4.96
CA GLU A 48 -16.73 -10.09 3.62
C GLU A 48 -16.97 -11.60 3.50
N SER A 49 -16.21 -12.45 4.20
CA SER A 49 -16.52 -13.88 4.26
C SER A 49 -17.78 -14.15 5.08
N LEU A 50 -17.96 -13.46 6.21
CA LEU A 50 -19.15 -13.59 7.04
C LEU A 50 -20.41 -13.06 6.34
N SER A 51 -20.28 -12.01 5.53
CA SER A 51 -21.40 -11.42 4.79
C SER A 51 -21.99 -12.39 3.75
N ARG A 52 -21.21 -13.37 3.28
CA ARG A 52 -21.68 -14.41 2.34
C ARG A 52 -22.57 -15.46 2.99
N ASP A 53 -22.45 -15.65 4.30
CA ASP A 53 -23.23 -16.63 5.07
C ASP A 53 -24.58 -16.06 5.55
N LEU A 54 -24.93 -14.83 5.14
CA LEU A 54 -26.19 -14.19 5.54
C LEU A 54 -27.41 -14.85 4.87
N PRO A 55 -28.57 -14.85 5.55
CA PRO A 55 -29.83 -15.30 4.97
C PRO A 55 -30.18 -14.58 3.67
N LEU A 56 -30.85 -15.31 2.76
CA LEU A 56 -31.38 -14.79 1.51
C LEU A 56 -32.18 -13.50 1.74
N GLY A 57 -31.80 -12.43 1.05
CA GLY A 57 -32.43 -11.11 1.15
C GLY A 57 -31.67 -10.08 1.99
N MET A 58 -30.57 -10.47 2.65
CA MET A 58 -29.62 -9.53 3.26
C MET A 58 -28.34 -9.45 2.44
N ALA A 59 -27.83 -8.22 2.28
CA ALA A 59 -26.56 -7.96 1.60
C ALA A 59 -25.68 -7.08 2.50
N GLY A 60 -24.38 -7.39 2.55
CA GLY A 60 -23.39 -6.54 3.21
C GLY A 60 -22.86 -5.48 2.25
N GLU A 61 -22.90 -4.22 2.66
CA GLU A 61 -22.27 -3.12 1.92
C GLU A 61 -21.32 -2.32 2.81
N TRP A 62 -20.19 -1.91 2.23
CA TRP A 62 -19.18 -1.09 2.90
C TRP A 62 -19.57 0.38 2.88
N ALA A 63 -19.48 1.06 4.03
CA ALA A 63 -19.80 2.47 4.17
C ALA A 63 -18.70 3.25 4.89
N GLY A 64 -18.61 4.56 4.64
CA GLY A 64 -17.70 5.46 5.34
C GLY A 64 -16.22 5.15 5.06
N SER A 65 -15.43 5.00 6.13
CA SER A 65 -13.98 4.77 6.05
C SER A 65 -13.62 3.48 5.30
N SER A 66 -14.33 2.38 5.55
CA SER A 66 -14.07 1.09 4.87
C SER A 66 -14.33 1.15 3.37
N LEU A 67 -15.33 1.94 2.94
CA LEU A 67 -15.58 2.17 1.51
C LEU A 67 -14.41 2.94 0.87
N GLN A 68 -13.91 3.97 1.55
CA GLN A 68 -12.79 4.76 1.08
C GLN A 68 -11.49 3.95 1.05
N GLU A 69 -11.29 3.07 2.03
CA GLU A 69 -10.17 2.13 2.06
C GLU A 69 -10.21 1.20 0.85
N ARG A 70 -11.35 0.55 0.57
CA ARG A 70 -11.52 -0.30 -0.63
C ARG A 70 -11.28 0.45 -1.93
N LYS A 71 -11.78 1.69 -2.03
CA LYS A 71 -11.57 2.53 -3.22
C LYS A 71 -10.08 2.88 -3.39
N SER A 72 -9.40 3.21 -2.30
CA SER A 72 -7.97 3.55 -2.31
C SER A 72 -7.12 2.33 -2.67
N GLU A 73 -7.42 1.16 -2.09
CA GLU A 73 -6.79 -0.12 -2.42
C GLU A 73 -6.88 -0.45 -3.92
N SER A 74 -8.01 -0.13 -4.59
CA SER A 74 -8.19 -0.43 -6.01
C SER A 74 -7.33 0.45 -6.95
N GLN A 75 -7.02 1.68 -6.55
CA GLN A 75 -6.29 2.66 -7.39
C GLN A 75 -4.78 2.61 -7.18
N LEU A 76 -4.35 2.25 -5.96
CA LEU A 76 -2.94 2.21 -5.58
C LEU A 76 -2.07 1.36 -6.53
N PRO A 77 -2.44 0.13 -6.92
CA PRO A 77 -1.62 -0.68 -7.81
C PRO A 77 -1.43 -0.02 -9.19
N GLY A 78 -2.50 0.53 -9.77
CA GLY A 78 -2.44 1.21 -11.06
C GLY A 78 -1.54 2.45 -11.03
N LEU A 79 -1.66 3.26 -9.98
CA LEU A 79 -0.81 4.43 -9.76
C LEU A 79 0.67 4.06 -9.58
N ILE A 80 0.96 2.99 -8.84
CA ILE A 80 2.34 2.52 -8.62
C ILE A 80 2.93 2.03 -9.94
N VAL A 81 2.20 1.21 -10.70
CA VAL A 81 2.66 0.70 -12.00
C VAL A 81 2.92 1.84 -12.97
N LEU A 82 2.00 2.80 -13.07
CA LEU A 82 2.15 3.98 -13.92
C LEU A 82 3.36 4.83 -13.49
N SER A 83 3.55 5.05 -12.19
CA SER A 83 4.67 5.82 -11.66
C SER A 83 6.02 5.15 -11.97
N ILE A 84 6.11 3.84 -11.76
CA ILE A 84 7.31 3.04 -12.10
C ILE A 84 7.58 3.15 -13.60
N LEU A 85 6.55 2.99 -14.44
CA LEU A 85 6.69 3.10 -15.90
C LEU A 85 7.21 4.49 -16.32
N VAL A 86 6.67 5.57 -15.75
CA VAL A 86 7.14 6.93 -16.06
C VAL A 86 8.60 7.11 -15.63
N VAL A 87 8.98 6.66 -14.44
CA VAL A 87 10.39 6.70 -13.97
C VAL A 87 11.30 5.90 -14.90
N PHE A 88 10.87 4.70 -15.31
CA PHE A 88 11.60 3.88 -16.28
C PHE A 88 11.83 4.64 -17.59
N MET A 89 10.78 5.26 -18.13
CA MET A 89 10.84 5.95 -19.42
C MET A 89 11.72 7.19 -19.36
N VAL A 90 11.68 7.95 -18.25
CA VAL A 90 12.56 9.11 -18.03
C VAL A 90 14.04 8.67 -17.96
N LEU A 91 14.35 7.59 -17.24
CA LEU A 91 15.71 7.06 -17.19
C LEU A 91 16.14 6.51 -18.56
N ALA A 92 15.27 5.82 -19.28
CA ALA A 92 15.57 5.29 -20.61
C ALA A 92 15.89 6.42 -21.59
N ALA A 93 15.13 7.51 -21.55
CA ALA A 93 15.37 8.70 -22.36
C ALA A 93 16.67 9.43 -21.97
N LEU A 94 16.98 9.52 -20.67
CA LEU A 94 18.19 10.18 -20.18
C LEU A 94 19.49 9.43 -20.55
N TYR A 95 19.47 8.10 -20.46
CA TYR A 95 20.64 7.26 -20.72
C TYR A 95 20.72 6.73 -22.15
N GLU A 96 19.70 6.98 -22.97
CA GLU A 96 19.57 6.48 -24.34
C GLU A 96 19.68 4.94 -24.41
N SER A 97 19.26 4.25 -23.34
CA SER A 97 19.45 2.81 -23.19
C SER A 97 18.38 2.22 -22.27
N TRP A 98 17.87 1.06 -22.66
CA TRP A 98 16.87 0.29 -21.91
C TRP A 98 17.50 -0.56 -20.80
N SER A 99 18.80 -0.87 -20.90
CA SER A 99 19.49 -1.76 -19.97
C SER A 99 19.83 -1.07 -18.65
N ILE A 100 20.15 0.23 -18.70
CA ILE A 100 20.52 1.03 -17.52
C ILE A 100 19.34 1.20 -16.55
N PRO A 101 18.13 1.63 -16.99
CA PRO A 101 16.95 1.73 -16.11
C PRO A 101 16.56 0.40 -15.49
N PHE A 102 16.70 -0.70 -16.23
CA PHE A 102 16.38 -2.04 -15.73
C PHE A 102 17.30 -2.46 -14.59
N ALA A 103 18.62 -2.19 -14.72
CA ALA A 103 19.59 -2.44 -13.66
C ALA A 103 19.24 -1.66 -12.38
N VAL A 104 18.86 -0.38 -12.49
CA VAL A 104 18.46 0.45 -11.34
C VAL A 104 17.18 -0.06 -10.69
N MET A 105 16.18 -0.48 -11.49
CA MET A 105 14.93 -1.01 -10.96
C MET A 105 15.09 -2.32 -10.19
N LEU A 106 16.01 -3.19 -10.57
CA LEU A 106 16.28 -4.44 -9.85
C LEU A 106 16.87 -4.22 -8.45
N VAL A 107 17.54 -3.09 -8.23
CA VAL A 107 18.12 -2.76 -6.91
C VAL A 107 17.03 -2.42 -5.88
N VAL A 108 15.93 -1.81 -6.32
CA VAL A 108 14.85 -1.34 -5.42
C VAL A 108 14.19 -2.49 -4.64
N PRO A 109 13.71 -3.59 -5.28
CA PRO A 109 13.19 -4.75 -4.56
C PRO A 109 14.20 -5.39 -3.60
N LEU A 110 15.49 -5.41 -3.98
CA LEU A 110 16.56 -5.95 -3.13
C LEU A 110 16.70 -5.15 -1.83
N GLY A 111 16.68 -3.81 -1.92
CA GLY A 111 16.74 -2.93 -0.74
C GLY A 111 15.51 -3.07 0.16
N LEU A 112 14.33 -3.17 -0.45
CA LEU A 112 13.05 -3.43 0.23
C LEU A 112 13.07 -4.72 1.04
N ILE A 113 13.53 -5.83 0.44
CA ILE A 113 13.62 -7.13 1.12
C ILE A 113 14.58 -7.02 2.32
N GLY A 114 15.74 -6.39 2.14
CA GLY A 114 16.69 -6.17 3.23
C GLY A 114 16.10 -5.37 4.40
N ALA A 115 15.34 -4.32 4.11
CA ALA A 115 14.66 -3.52 5.14
C ALA A 115 13.61 -4.32 5.92
N VAL A 116 12.79 -5.10 5.21
CA VAL A 116 11.75 -5.93 5.82
C VAL A 116 12.37 -7.01 6.70
N ILE A 117 13.44 -7.67 6.25
CA ILE A 117 14.16 -8.67 7.06
C ILE A 117 14.75 -8.00 8.32
N ALA A 118 15.43 -6.86 8.17
CA ALA A 118 16.05 -6.16 9.29
C ALA A 118 15.02 -5.77 10.37
N VAL A 119 13.87 -5.24 9.96
CA VAL A 119 12.79 -4.87 10.88
C VAL A 119 12.09 -6.08 11.49
N SER A 120 11.93 -7.15 10.72
CA SER A 120 11.36 -8.40 11.23
C SER A 120 12.25 -9.03 12.30
N VAL A 121 13.58 -9.00 12.12
CA VAL A 121 14.55 -9.47 13.11
C VAL A 121 14.63 -8.53 14.32
N ALA A 122 14.52 -7.22 14.11
CA ALA A 122 14.51 -6.23 15.19
C ALA A 122 13.20 -6.19 15.99
N GLY A 123 12.16 -6.92 15.57
CA GLY A 123 10.86 -6.94 16.25
C GLY A 123 10.13 -5.60 16.23
N MET A 124 10.46 -4.71 15.30
CA MET A 124 9.88 -3.37 15.21
C MET A 124 8.55 -3.40 14.45
N THR A 125 7.60 -2.56 14.86
CA THR A 125 6.30 -2.40 14.21
C THR A 125 6.40 -1.70 12.86
N ASN A 126 5.54 -2.09 11.90
CA ASN A 126 5.39 -1.42 10.61
C ASN A 126 4.58 -0.11 10.78
N ASP A 127 5.23 0.90 11.31
CA ASP A 127 4.65 2.23 11.56
C ASP A 127 4.99 3.23 10.43
N VAL A 128 4.53 4.47 10.59
CA VAL A 128 4.79 5.53 9.61
C VAL A 128 6.29 5.83 9.51
N PHE A 129 7.06 5.70 10.59
CA PHE A 129 8.50 5.88 10.58
C PHE A 129 9.21 4.83 9.73
N PHE A 130 8.81 3.56 9.82
CA PHE A 130 9.31 2.52 8.93
C PHE A 130 9.02 2.84 7.46
N LYS A 131 7.82 3.31 7.14
CA LYS A 131 7.45 3.70 5.76
C LYS A 131 8.29 4.86 5.23
N VAL A 132 8.53 5.89 6.04
CA VAL A 132 9.40 7.02 5.66
C VAL A 132 10.86 6.57 5.51
N GLY A 133 11.33 5.69 6.40
CA GLY A 133 12.66 5.07 6.32
C GLY A 133 12.84 4.24 5.04
N LEU A 134 11.82 3.48 4.65
CA LEU A 134 11.80 2.68 3.44
C LEU A 134 11.87 3.55 2.18
N ILE A 135 11.17 4.69 2.13
CA ILE A 135 11.29 5.66 1.02
C ILE A 135 12.73 6.22 0.94
N THR A 136 13.31 6.58 2.09
CA THR A 136 14.69 7.08 2.16
C THR A 136 15.69 6.03 1.69
N LEU A 137 15.51 4.77 2.09
CA LEU A 137 16.37 3.66 1.71
C LEU A 137 16.32 3.40 0.20
N ILE A 138 15.12 3.45 -0.41
CA ILE A 138 14.96 3.33 -1.86
C ILE A 138 15.76 4.42 -2.58
N GLY A 139 15.68 5.67 -2.11
CA GLY A 139 16.42 6.80 -2.70
C GLY A 139 17.94 6.65 -2.58
N LEU A 140 18.44 6.29 -1.40
CA LEU A 140 19.87 6.09 -1.17
C LEU A 140 20.42 4.92 -2.01
N SER A 141 19.67 3.83 -2.08
CA SER A 141 20.02 2.65 -2.87
C SER A 141 20.01 2.96 -4.37
N ALA A 142 19.00 3.66 -4.87
CA ALA A 142 18.92 4.09 -6.26
C ALA A 142 20.07 5.03 -6.64
N LYS A 143 20.42 6.01 -5.78
CA LYS A 143 21.56 6.91 -6.01
C LYS A 143 22.87 6.12 -6.16
N ASN A 144 23.09 5.14 -5.29
CA ASN A 144 24.29 4.30 -5.34
C ASN A 144 24.29 3.42 -6.60
N ALA A 145 23.15 2.85 -6.98
CA ALA A 145 23.02 2.06 -8.21
C ALA A 145 23.31 2.90 -9.45
N ILE A 146 22.74 4.10 -9.53
CA ILE A 146 22.97 5.04 -10.64
C ILE A 146 24.45 5.40 -10.73
N LEU A 147 25.11 5.69 -9.60
CA LEU A 147 26.52 6.06 -9.57
C LEU A 147 27.43 4.93 -10.08
N ILE A 148 27.16 3.67 -9.69
CA ILE A 148 27.90 2.50 -10.19
C ILE A 148 27.71 2.34 -11.71
N VAL A 149 26.48 2.48 -12.19
CA VAL A 149 26.17 2.31 -13.61
C VAL A 149 26.79 3.42 -14.47
N GLU A 150 26.76 4.66 -13.99
CA GLU A 150 27.37 5.78 -14.70
C GLU A 150 28.90 5.62 -14.76
N PHE A 151 29.53 5.20 -13.66
CA PHE A 151 30.97 4.91 -13.66
C PHE A 151 31.33 3.78 -14.62
N ALA A 152 30.56 2.69 -14.62
CA ALA A 152 30.75 1.57 -15.56
C ALA A 152 30.64 2.02 -17.02
N ARG A 153 29.68 2.89 -17.34
CA ARG A 153 29.51 3.47 -18.69
C ARG A 153 30.70 4.34 -19.09
N GLN A 154 31.21 5.17 -18.17
CA GLN A 154 32.38 6.02 -18.42
C GLN A 154 33.63 5.18 -18.73
N LEU A 155 33.89 4.13 -17.95
CA LEU A 155 35.02 3.22 -18.22
C LEU A 155 34.85 2.44 -19.53
N HIS A 156 33.61 2.04 -19.86
CA HIS A 156 33.35 1.35 -21.12
C HIS A 156 33.61 2.25 -22.34
N ARG A 157 33.25 3.54 -22.25
CA ARG A 157 33.60 4.55 -23.27
C ARG A 157 35.10 4.79 -23.42
N GLN A 158 35.87 4.59 -22.35
CA GLN A 158 37.34 4.69 -22.36
C GLN A 158 38.02 3.41 -22.91
N GLY A 159 37.27 2.45 -23.45
CA GLY A 159 37.80 1.25 -24.12
C GLY A 159 38.07 0.06 -23.20
N SER A 160 37.63 0.10 -21.95
CA SER A 160 37.83 -1.01 -21.00
C SER A 160 36.76 -2.11 -21.17
N PRO A 161 37.14 -3.40 -21.29
CA PRO A 161 36.18 -4.50 -21.45
C PRO A 161 35.32 -4.72 -20.19
N CYS A 162 34.05 -5.09 -20.41
CA CYS A 162 33.00 -5.20 -19.38
C CYS A 162 33.30 -6.23 -18.26
N TRP A 163 34.11 -7.26 -18.53
CA TRP A 163 34.28 -8.43 -17.66
C TRP A 163 35.57 -8.43 -16.82
N ARG A 164 36.50 -7.48 -17.06
CA ARG A 164 37.87 -7.52 -16.51
C ARG A 164 38.18 -6.36 -15.54
N GLN A 165 37.16 -5.65 -15.07
CA GLN A 165 37.36 -4.52 -14.15
C GLN A 165 37.35 -5.02 -12.70
N PRO A 166 38.46 -4.88 -11.95
CA PRO A 166 38.44 -5.12 -10.52
C PRO A 166 37.52 -4.09 -9.89
N PHE A 167 36.70 -4.55 -8.93
CA PHE A 167 35.95 -3.70 -8.00
C PHE A 167 36.95 -2.94 -7.11
N MET A 168 37.71 -1.99 -7.67
CA MET A 168 38.59 -1.12 -6.90
C MET A 168 37.84 0.18 -6.61
N PRO A 169 37.59 0.52 -5.33
CA PRO A 169 37.10 1.84 -4.98
C PRO A 169 38.11 2.91 -5.42
N PRO A 170 37.66 4.16 -5.69
CA PRO A 170 38.56 5.22 -6.12
C PRO A 170 39.55 5.56 -5.01
N ALA A 171 40.81 5.17 -5.20
CA ALA A 171 41.94 5.67 -4.40
C ALA A 171 42.15 7.19 -4.55
N SER A 172 41.38 7.87 -5.41
CA SER A 172 41.42 9.32 -5.60
C SER A 172 40.37 10.12 -4.81
N ALA A 173 39.47 9.48 -4.05
CA ALA A 173 38.46 10.19 -3.25
C ALA A 173 38.95 10.65 -1.86
N CYS A 174 40.18 10.31 -1.44
CA CYS A 174 40.74 10.69 -0.13
C CYS A 174 41.34 12.11 -0.10
N ALA A 175 41.23 12.90 -1.18
CA ALA A 175 41.85 14.22 -1.28
C ALA A 175 40.86 15.40 -1.41
N LEU A 176 39.56 15.14 -1.48
CA LEU A 176 38.53 16.19 -1.63
C LEU A 176 37.24 15.75 -0.92
N PHE A 177 37.30 15.57 0.41
CA PHE A 177 36.26 15.91 1.40
C PHE A 177 36.77 15.56 2.80
#